data_AF-A0AAW5EFU2-F1
#
_entry.id   AF-A0AAW5EFU2-F1
#
_cell.length_a   1.000
_cell.length_b   1.000
_cell.length_c   1.000
_cell.angle_alpha   90.00
_cell.angle_beta   90.00
_cell.angle_gamma   90.00
#
_symmetry.space_group_name_H-M   'P 1'
#
loop_
_entity.id
_entity.type
_entity.pdbx_description
1 polymer ?
#
loop_
_entity_poly.entity_id
_entity_poly.type
_entity_poly.pdbx_seq_one_letter_code
_entity_poly.pdbx_strand_id
1 'polypeptide(L)' 'YCFVLASKDKLYVVRDPYGVRPLSLGRLKDGGYIVASETCAFDLIEAEFIRDVKPGEMIIFTQGNDKFES' A
#
# COMPACT_ATOMS: atom_id res chain seq x y z
N TYR A 1 -9.15 -10.60 4.42
CA TYR A 1 -8.43 -9.79 5.42
C TYR A 1 -7.37 -8.96 4.72
N CYS A 2 -7.04 -7.80 5.28
CA CYS A 2 -5.95 -6.95 4.82
C CYS A 2 -5.03 -6.68 6.01
N PHE A 3 -3.72 -6.81 5.82
CA PHE A 3 -2.73 -6.55 6.85
C PHE A 3 -1.72 -5.52 6.39
N VAL A 4 -1.31 -4.65 7.32
CA VAL A 4 -0.17 -3.76 7.20
C VAL A 4 0.71 -4.04 8.42
N LEU A 5 1.92 -4.56 8.18
CA LEU A 5 2.86 -4.95 9.22
C LEU A 5 4.12 -4.10 9.07
N ALA A 6 4.45 -3.33 10.09
CA ALA A 6 5.68 -2.53 10.13
C ALA A 6 6.77 -3.28 10.90
N SER A 7 7.95 -3.33 10.30
CA SER A 7 9.21 -3.70 10.94
C SER A 7 10.13 -2.48 10.97
N LYS A 8 11.34 -2.63 11.52
CA LYS A 8 12.31 -1.53 11.66
C LYS A 8 12.59 -0.82 10.33
N ASP A 9 12.83 -1.58 9.27
CA ASP A 9 13.28 -1.06 7.98
C ASP A 9 12.34 -1.45 6.82
N LYS A 10 11.24 -2.16 7.10
CA LYS A 10 10.32 -2.70 6.09
C LYS A 10 8.85 -2.56 6.47
N LEU A 11 8.01 -2.34 5.47
CA LEU A 11 6.55 -2.36 5.59
C LEU A 11 5.99 -3.47 4.68
N TYR A 12 5.24 -4.40 5.25
CA TYR A 12 4.58 -5.48 4.52
C TYR A 12 3.09 -5.18 4.42
N VAL A 13 2.54 -5.31 3.22
CA VAL A 13 1.13 -5.07 2.93
C VAL A 13 0.56 -6.29 2.26
N VAL A 14 -0.45 -6.91 2.85
CA VAL A 14 -1.00 -8.19 2.36
C VAL A 14 -2.50 -8.08 2.19
N ARG A 15 -3.00 -8.51 1.03
CA ARG A 15 -4.43 -8.70 0.78
C ARG A 15 -4.76 -10.18 0.67
N ASP A 16 -5.86 -10.61 1.26
CA ASP A 16 -6.28 -12.00 1.19
C ASP A 16 -6.55 -12.47 -0.26
N PRO A 17 -6.39 -13.78 -0.56
CA PRO A 17 -6.59 -14.33 -1.90
C PRO A 17 -8.00 -14.11 -2.48
N TYR A 18 -9.01 -13.94 -1.62
CA TYR A 18 -10.39 -13.74 -2.05
C TYR A 18 -10.75 -12.26 -2.22
N GLY A 19 -9.85 -11.35 -1.86
CA GLY A 19 -10.02 -9.91 -2.04
C GLY A 19 -11.22 -9.31 -1.32
N VAL A 20 -11.71 -9.96 -0.24
CA VAL A 20 -13.00 -9.63 0.39
C VAL A 20 -13.04 -8.19 0.89
N ARG A 21 -11.91 -7.68 1.40
CA ARG A 21 -11.76 -6.29 1.84
C ARG A 21 -10.92 -5.50 0.83
N PRO A 22 -11.25 -4.22 0.59
CA PRO A 22 -10.47 -3.36 -0.29
C PRO A 22 -9.13 -2.99 0.34
N LEU A 23 -8.15 -2.72 -0.51
CA LEU A 23 -6.84 -2.21 -0.15
C LEU A 23 -6.24 -1.54 -1.38
N SER A 24 -5.98 -0.24 -1.28
CA SER A 24 -5.52 0.60 -2.38
C SER A 24 -4.11 1.10 -2.11
N LEU A 25 -3.36 1.32 -3.20
CA LEU A 25 -1.98 1.80 -3.19
C LEU A 25 -1.91 3.17 -3.88
N GLY A 26 -1.24 4.11 -3.23
CA GLY A 26 -0.98 5.46 -3.72
C GLY A 26 0.49 5.87 -3.62
N ARG A 27 0.83 6.98 -4.28
CA ARG A 27 2.15 7.65 -4.21
C ARG A 27 1.96 9.05 -3.60
N LEU A 28 2.83 9.42 -2.67
CA LEU A 28 2.87 10.79 -2.15
C LEU A 28 3.64 11.70 -3.12
N LYS A 29 3.25 12.98 -3.21
CA LYS A 29 3.91 13.98 -4.09
C LYS A 29 5.39 14.17 -3.76
N ASP A 30 5.72 14.17 -2.46
CA ASP A 30 7.09 14.35 -1.97
C ASP A 30 7.92 13.04 -1.99
N GLY A 31 7.37 11.97 -2.57
CA GLY A 31 7.97 10.65 -2.60
C GLY A 31 7.47 9.73 -1.48
N GLY A 32 7.74 8.44 -1.63
CA GLY A 32 7.18 7.40 -0.77
C GLY A 32 5.81 6.91 -1.21
N TYR A 33 5.38 5.81 -0.61
CA TYR A 33 4.14 5.11 -0.94
C TYR A 33 3.17 5.14 0.24
N ILE A 34 1.87 5.12 -0.06
CA ILE A 34 0.82 5.00 0.94
C ILE A 34 -0.11 3.85 0.58
N VAL A 35 -0.61 3.15 1.59
CA VAL A 35 -1.66 2.14 1.45
C VAL A 35 -2.82 2.48 2.39
N ALA A 36 -4.04 2.30 1.91
CA ALA A 36 -5.25 2.56 2.68
C ALA A 36 -6.37 1.61 2.26
N SER A 37 -7.35 1.40 3.14
CA SER A 37 -8.54 0.60 2.82
C SER A 37 -9.42 1.26 1.74
N GLU A 38 -9.37 2.59 1.63
CA GLU A 38 -10.21 3.38 0.73
C GLU A 38 -9.41 4.56 0.14
N THR A 39 -9.71 4.92 -1.10
CA THR A 39 -9.01 5.99 -1.83
C THR A 39 -9.32 7.40 -1.32
N CYS A 40 -10.42 7.58 -0.58
CA CYS A 40 -10.76 8.86 0.05
C CYS A 40 -9.66 9.35 1.01
N ALA A 41 -8.87 8.43 1.58
CA ALA A 41 -7.73 8.78 2.42
C ALA A 41 -6.61 9.45 1.62
N PHE A 42 -6.53 9.21 0.31
CA PHE A 42 -5.52 9.80 -0.58
C PHE A 42 -5.85 11.25 -0.89
N ASP A 43 -7.13 11.57 -1.07
CA ASP A 43 -7.59 12.94 -1.34
C ASP A 43 -7.19 13.92 -0.22
N LEU A 44 -7.29 13.47 1.05
CA LEU A 44 -6.96 14.27 2.22
C LEU A 44 -5.49 14.69 2.31
N ILE A 45 -4.59 13.92 1.70
CA ILE A 45 -3.15 14.15 1.73
C ILE A 45 -2.57 14.39 0.33
N GLU A 46 -3.45 14.60 -0.66
CA GLU A 46 -3.13 14.80 -2.06
C GLU A 46 -2.22 13.72 -2.66
N ALA A 47 -2.40 12.47 -2.26
CA ALA A 47 -1.68 11.33 -2.83
C ALA A 47 -2.28 10.92 -4.18
N GLU A 48 -1.42 10.53 -5.12
CA GLU A 48 -1.82 10.00 -6.42
C GLU A 48 -2.20 8.52 -6.29
N PHE A 49 -3.42 8.17 -6.73
CA PHE A 49 -3.85 6.78 -6.80
C PHE A 49 -3.05 6.03 -7.88
N ILE A 50 -2.43 4.90 -7.51
CA ILE A 50 -1.71 4.04 -8.45
C ILE A 50 -2.61 2.90 -8.94
N ARG A 51 -3.07 2.06 -7.99
CA ARG A 51 -3.89 0.87 -8.25
C ARG A 51 -4.40 0.26 -6.95
N ASP A 52 -5.33 -0.68 -7.07
CA ASP A 52 -5.64 -1.59 -5.97
C ASP A 52 -4.59 -2.69 -5.81
N VAL A 53 -4.39 -3.12 -4.56
CA VAL A 53 -3.60 -4.31 -4.22
C VAL A 53 -4.38 -5.55 -4.67
N LYS A 54 -3.77 -6.43 -5.46
CA LYS A 54 -4.44 -7.59 -6.03
C LYS A 54 -4.79 -8.61 -4.94
N PRO A 55 -5.87 -9.39 -5.10
CA PRO A 55 -6.15 -10.50 -4.19
C PRO A 55 -4.96 -11.46 -4.10
N GLY A 56 -4.52 -11.77 -2.88
CA GLY A 56 -3.37 -12.66 -2.61
C GLY A 56 -1.99 -12.01 -2.77
N GLU A 57 -1.93 -10.71 -3.11
CA GLU A 57 -0.68 -9.98 -3.31
C GLU A 57 -0.06 -9.54 -1.97
N MET A 58 1.27 -9.60 -1.91
CA MET A 58 2.07 -9.07 -0.81
C MET A 58 3.03 -8.02 -1.36
N ILE A 59 2.87 -6.78 -0.92
CA ILE A 59 3.76 -5.67 -1.26
C ILE A 59 4.73 -5.43 -0.12
N ILE A 60 6.02 -5.25 -0.45
CA ILE A 60 7.08 -4.98 0.50
C ILE A 60 7.73 -3.65 0.15
N PHE A 61 7.68 -2.72 1.10
CA PHE A 61 8.42 -1.47 1.05
C PHE A 61 9.66 -1.59 1.92
N THR A 62 10.80 -1.11 1.44
CA THR A 62 12.05 -1.04 2.20
C THR A 62 12.45 0.41 2.37
N GLN A 63 12.85 0.81 3.58
CA GLN A 63 13.27 2.17 3.88
C GLN A 63 14.45 2.58 2.98
N GLY A 64 14.36 3.77 2.38
CA GLY A 64 15.38 4.29 1.47
C GLY A 64 15.37 3.71 0.06
N ASN A 65 14.41 2.83 -0.27
CA ASN A 65 14.19 2.36 -1.63
C ASN A 65 12.95 3.04 -2.25
N ASP A 66 13.12 3.60 -3.43
CA ASP A 66 12.03 4.24 -4.18
C ASP A 66 11.10 3.25 -4.88
N LYS A 67 11.46 1.96 -4.93
CA LYS A 67 10.66 0.89 -5.51
C LYS A 67 10.15 -0.06 -4.43
N PHE A 68 8.95 -0.60 -4.64
CA PHE A 68 8.41 -1.70 -3.85
C PHE A 68 8.50 -3.02 -4.60
N GLU A 69 8.56 -4.11 -3.84
CA GLU A 69 8.45 -5.48 -4.35
C GLU A 69 6.99 -5.94 -4.17
N SER A 70 6.48 -6.75 -5.11
CA SER A 70 5.08 -7.19 -5.12
C SER A 70 4.92 -8.59 -5.69
#